data_AF-A0A831P6W3-F1
#
_entry.id   AF-A0A831P6W3-F1
#
_cell.length_a   1.000
_cell.length_b   1.000
_cell.length_c   1.000
_cell.angle_alpha   90.00
_cell.angle_beta   90.00
_cell.angle_gamma   90.00
#
_symmetry.space_group_name_H-M   'P 1'
#
loop_
_entity.id
_entity.type
_entity.pdbx_description
1 polymer ?
#
loop_
_entity_poly.entity_id
_entity_poly.type
_entity_poly.pdbx_seq_one_letter_code
_entity_poly.pdbx_strand_id
1 'polypeptide(L)'
;MQDEQQLFLIECKDGKVSLRDFDQGIKQLENSIEIIRKEFKAVPDLAVLCYGKLDHLVLVRLRYIKKLRYNVRFAAKRLAEKYCIACK
;
A
#
# COMPACT_ATOMS: atom_id res chain seq x y z
N MET A 1 -20.02 18.69 -12.56
CA MET A 1 -18.67 18.47 -12.04
C MET A 1 -18.60 17.00 -11.72
N GLN A 2 -17.81 16.22 -12.47
CA GLN A 2 -17.62 14.81 -12.14
C GLN A 2 -16.76 14.77 -10.89
N ASP A 3 -17.30 14.24 -9.78
CA ASP A 3 -16.50 13.92 -8.60
C ASP A 3 -15.30 13.09 -9.05
N GLU A 4 -14.08 13.61 -8.86
CA GLU A 4 -12.86 12.83 -9.07
C GLU A 4 -12.92 11.65 -8.10
N GLN A 5 -13.29 10.47 -8.61
CA GLN A 5 -13.28 9.23 -7.85
C GLN A 5 -11.84 8.93 -7.43
N GLN A 6 -11.50 9.27 -6.19
CA GLN A 6 -10.23 8.88 -5.59
C GLN A 6 -10.23 7.38 -5.37
N LEU A 7 -9.26 6.70 -5.98
CA LEU A 7 -9.15 5.26 -5.89
C LEU A 7 -8.03 4.89 -4.91
N PHE A 8 -8.41 4.16 -3.86
CA PHE A 8 -7.51 3.70 -2.81
C PHE A 8 -7.27 2.20 -2.92
N LEU A 9 -6.00 1.81 -2.95
CA LEU A 9 -5.61 0.41 -2.82
C LEU A 9 -5.19 0.14 -1.37
N ILE A 10 -5.79 -0.85 -0.73
CA ILE A 10 -5.50 -1.21 0.67
C ILE A 10 -5.07 -2.68 0.70
N GLU A 11 -3.88 -2.95 1.21
CA GLU A 11 -3.40 -4.31 1.45
C GLU A 11 -3.21 -4.57 2.94
N CYS A 12 -3.81 -5.66 3.42
CA CYS A 12 -3.83 -6.05 4.83
C CYS A 12 -2.80 -7.14 5.12
N LYS A 13 -1.93 -6.92 6.11
CA LYS A 13 -0.94 -7.88 6.61
C LYS A 13 -0.99 -7.95 8.14
N ASP A 14 -1.66 -8.96 8.67
CA ASP A 14 -1.87 -9.12 10.12
C ASP A 14 -0.63 -9.56 10.91
N GLY A 15 0.40 -10.06 10.22
CA GLY A 15 1.65 -10.53 10.82
C GLY A 15 2.69 -9.46 11.10
N LYS A 16 3.87 -9.92 11.54
CA LYS A 16 5.09 -9.10 11.53
C LYS A 16 5.61 -9.03 10.10
N VAL A 17 5.73 -7.82 9.56
CA VAL A 17 6.34 -7.57 8.26
C VAL A 17 7.86 -7.51 8.45
N SER A 18 8.57 -8.54 7.99
CA SER A 18 10.03 -8.56 7.88
C SER A 18 10.50 -7.80 6.63
N LEU A 19 11.82 -7.63 6.46
CA LEU A 19 12.38 -7.05 5.23
C LEU A 19 11.99 -7.85 3.97
N ARG A 20 11.95 -9.18 4.08
CA ARG A 20 11.58 -10.05 2.96
C ARG A 20 10.09 -9.90 2.62
N ASP A 21 9.24 -9.91 3.64
CA ASP A 21 7.80 -9.72 3.46
C ASP A 21 7.50 -8.32 2.90
N PHE A 22 8.30 -7.34 3.28
CA PHE A 22 8.19 -5.99 2.76
C PHE A 22 8.52 -5.91 1.26
N ASP A 23 9.65 -6.48 0.82
CA ASP A 23 10.01 -6.49 -0.59
C ASP A 23 8.99 -7.27 -1.45
N GLN A 24 8.47 -8.38 -0.91
CA GLN A 24 7.37 -9.12 -1.55
C GLN A 24 6.08 -8.30 -1.56
N GLY A 25 5.74 -7.64 -0.46
CA GLY A 25 4.56 -6.79 -0.33
C GLY A 25 4.58 -5.61 -1.29
N ILE A 26 5.73 -4.96 -1.50
CA ILE A 26 5.87 -3.90 -2.50
C ILE A 26 5.60 -4.44 -3.92
N LYS A 27 6.17 -5.59 -4.28
CA LYS A 27 5.91 -6.24 -5.58
C LYS A 27 4.44 -6.63 -5.74
N GLN A 28 3.81 -7.16 -4.69
CA GLN A 28 2.38 -7.47 -4.69
C GLN A 28 1.57 -6.19 -4.91
N LEU A 29 1.90 -5.11 -4.21
CA LEU A 29 1.24 -3.82 -4.36
C LEU A 29 1.34 -3.29 -5.80
N GLU A 30 2.51 -3.39 -6.42
CA GLU A 30 2.71 -2.97 -7.82
C GLU A 30 1.90 -3.80 -8.80
N ASN A 31 1.80 -5.11 -8.59
CA ASN A 31 0.95 -5.98 -9.38
C ASN A 31 -0.54 -5.63 -9.21
N SER A 32 -0.98 -5.39 -7.98
CA SER A 32 -2.36 -4.98 -7.66
C SER A 32 -2.70 -3.65 -8.32
N ILE A 33 -1.78 -2.67 -8.33
CA ILE A 33 -1.93 -1.41 -9.07
C ILE A 33 -2.08 -1.67 -10.58
N GLU A 34 -1.28 -2.59 -11.13
CA GLU A 34 -1.35 -2.91 -12.56
C GLU A 34 -2.68 -3.56 -12.94
N ILE A 35 -3.23 -4.44 -12.10
CA ILE A 35 -4.55 -5.06 -12.28
C ILE A 35 -5.63 -3.97 -12.30
N ILE A 36 -5.65 -3.10 -11.29
CA ILE A 36 -6.62 -2.00 -11.22
C ILE A 36 -6.51 -1.09 -12.44
N ARG A 37 -5.30 -0.75 -12.87
CA ARG A 37 -5.09 0.05 -14.09
C ARG A 37 -5.68 -0.61 -15.32
N LYS A 38 -5.55 -1.93 -15.46
CA LYS A 38 -6.09 -2.68 -16.61
C LYS A 38 -7.62 -2.74 -16.55
N GLU A 39 -8.19 -3.02 -15.38
CA GLU A 39 -9.64 -3.20 -15.21
C GLU A 39 -10.41 -1.88 -15.26
N PHE A 40 -9.94 -0.87 -14.54
CA PHE A 40 -10.65 0.41 -14.37
C PHE A 40 -10.12 1.52 -15.26
N LYS A 41 -9.07 1.26 -16.06
CA LYS A 41 -8.35 2.28 -16.86
C LYS A 41 -7.89 3.49 -16.03
N ALA A 42 -7.72 3.31 -14.72
CA ALA A 42 -7.36 4.34 -13.75
C ALA A 42 -6.25 3.83 -12.81
N VAL A 43 -5.37 4.73 -12.37
CA VAL A 43 -4.30 4.40 -11.41
C VAL A 43 -4.75 4.86 -10.02
N PRO A 44 -4.57 4.05 -8.96
CA PRO A 44 -4.85 4.49 -7.59
C PRO A 44 -4.03 5.74 -7.21
N ASP A 45 -4.67 6.69 -6.53
CA ASP A 45 -3.99 7.88 -6.02
C ASP A 45 -3.10 7.58 -4.82
N LEU A 46 -3.47 6.54 -4.07
CA LEU A 46 -2.83 6.13 -2.84
C LEU A 46 -2.95 4.61 -2.67
N ALA A 47 -1.82 3.98 -2.35
CA ALA A 47 -1.73 2.60 -1.92
C ALA A 47 -1.28 2.53 -0.46
N VAL A 48 -2.03 1.81 0.36
CA VAL A 48 -1.82 1.70 1.80
C VAL A 48 -1.47 0.26 2.16
N LEU A 49 -0.29 0.05 2.76
CA LEU A 49 0.09 -1.20 3.38
C LEU A 49 -0.29 -1.16 4.87
N CYS A 50 -1.30 -1.92 5.24
CA CYS A 50 -1.78 -2.07 6.60
C CYS A 50 -1.05 -3.23 7.29
N TYR A 51 -0.39 -2.97 8.43
CA TYR A 51 0.45 -3.94 9.12
C TYR A 51 0.11 -4.10 10.60
N GLY A 52 0.26 -5.32 11.13
CA GLY A 52 0.19 -5.57 12.57
C GLY A 52 1.46 -5.13 13.30
N LYS A 53 2.62 -5.65 12.90
CA LYS A 53 3.94 -5.26 13.43
C LYS A 53 4.92 -5.02 12.28
N LEU A 54 5.82 -4.04 12.43
CA LEU A 54 6.94 -3.85 11.51
C LEU A 54 8.25 -4.23 12.18
N ASP A 55 9.14 -4.84 11.40
CA ASP A 55 10.55 -4.89 11.75
C ASP A 55 11.17 -3.47 11.69
N HIS A 56 12.12 -3.18 12.58
CA HIS A 56 12.79 -1.88 12.62
C HIS A 56 13.47 -1.54 11.29
N LEU A 57 14.06 -2.54 10.63
CA LEU A 57 14.71 -2.35 9.34
C LEU A 57 13.72 -1.98 8.24
N VAL A 58 12.49 -2.50 8.30
CA VAL A 58 11.43 -2.10 7.36
C VAL A 58 11.03 -0.65 7.60
N LEU A 59 10.93 -0.23 8.86
CA LEU A 59 10.61 1.16 9.22
C LEU A 59 11.66 2.16 8.70
N VAL A 60 12.94 1.79 8.73
CA VAL A 60 14.01 2.57 8.11
C VAL A 60 13.81 2.65 6.60
N ARG A 61 13.55 1.51 5.93
CA ARG A 61 13.37 1.45 4.47
C ARG A 61 12.15 2.25 3.98
N LEU A 62 11.06 2.21 4.75
CA LEU A 62 9.84 2.98 4.50
C LEU A 62 10.10 4.49 4.42
N ARG A 63 11.05 5.03 5.20
CA ARG A 63 11.40 6.46 5.14
C ARG A 63 12.01 6.87 3.80
N TYR A 64 12.61 5.94 3.07
CA TYR A 64 13.28 6.20 1.80
C TYR A 64 12.43 5.86 0.57
N ILE A 65 11.34 5.10 0.74
CA ILE A 65 10.37 4.87 -0.32
C ILE A 65 9.54 6.13 -0.50
N LYS A 66 9.75 6.80 -1.63
CA LYS A 66 9.03 8.04 -1.97
C LYS A 66 7.86 7.79 -2.92
N LYS A 67 7.97 6.84 -3.85
CA LYS A 67 6.95 6.56 -4.89
C LYS A 67 7.05 5.11 -5.39
N LEU A 68 5.91 4.52 -5.75
CA LEU A 68 5.82 3.27 -6.51
C LEU A 68 5.87 3.56 -8.02
N ARG A 69 6.02 2.51 -8.84
CA ARG A 69 6.22 2.60 -10.30
C ARG A 69 5.24 3.50 -11.08
N TYR A 70 3.99 3.65 -10.62
CA TYR A 70 2.94 4.40 -11.32
C TYR A 70 2.60 5.78 -10.73
N ASN A 71 3.56 6.50 -10.11
CA ASN A 71 3.30 7.77 -9.40
C ASN A 71 2.24 7.66 -8.28
N VAL A 72 1.96 6.44 -7.82
CA VAL A 72 1.04 6.17 -6.73
C VAL A 72 1.70 6.57 -5.42
N ARG A 73 1.00 7.37 -4.60
CA ARG A 73 1.47 7.67 -3.24
C ARG A 73 1.41 6.40 -2.42
N PHE A 74 2.39 6.20 -1.56
CA PHE A 74 2.46 5.03 -0.72
C PHE A 74 2.44 5.42 0.75
N ALA A 75 1.66 4.71 1.55
CA ALA A 75 1.63 4.85 3.00
C ALA A 75 1.68 3.47 3.66
N ALA A 76 2.46 3.33 4.73
CA ALA A 76 2.41 2.17 5.60
C ALA A 76 1.75 2.57 6.93
N LYS A 77 0.72 1.82 7.34
CA LYS A 77 -0.14 2.15 8.48
C LYS A 77 -0.38 0.94 9.37
N ARG A 78 -0.46 1.16 10.69
CA ARG A 78 -0.86 0.10 11.62
C ARG A 78 -2.33 -0.27 11.39
N LEU A 79 -2.71 -1.52 11.63
CA LEU A 79 -4.11 -1.99 11.46
C LEU A 79 -5.14 -1.16 12.24
N ALA A 80 -4.73 -0.53 13.35
CA ALA A 80 -5.61 0.32 14.16
C ALA A 80 -5.78 1.75 13.59
N GLU A 81 -5.02 2.15 12.58
CA GLU A 81 -5.07 3.50 12.00
C GLU A 81 -6.18 3.67 10.94
N LYS A 82 -6.52 4.93 10.63
CA LYS A 82 -7.40 5.31 9.51
C LYS A 82 -6.89 4.64 8.22
N TYR A 83 -7.82 4.23 7.35
CA TYR A 83 -7.65 3.35 6.16
C TYR A 83 -7.59 1.85 6.47
N CYS A 84 -6.97 1.42 7.57
CA CYS A 84 -6.83 -0.01 7.87
C CYS A 84 -8.05 -0.64 8.57
N ILE A 85 -9.10 0.14 8.80
CA ILE A 85 -10.37 -0.34 9.37
C ILE A 85 -11.00 -1.40 8.46
N ALA A 86 -10.79 -1.32 7.14
CA ALA A 86 -11.26 -2.32 6.17
C ALA A 86 -10.55 -3.68 6.30
N CYS A 87 -9.45 -3.76 7.06
CA CYS A 87 -8.75 -5.02 7.35
C CYS A 87 -9.29 -5.74 8.59
N LYS A 88 -10.34 -5.22 9.24
CA LYS A 88 -10.98 -5.83 10.40
C LYS A 88 -12.19 -6.66 10.02
#